data_AF-Q5MBK6-F1
#
_entry.id   AF-Q5MBK6-F1
#
_cell.length_a   1.000
_cell.length_b   1.000
_cell.length_c   1.000
_cell.angle_alpha   90.00
_cell.angle_beta   90.00
_cell.angle_gamma   90.00
#
_symmetry.space_group_name_H-M   'P 1'
#
loop_
_entity.id
_entity.type
_entity.pdbx_description
1 polymer ?
#
loop_
_entity_poly.entity_id
_entity_poly.type
_entity_poly.pdbx_seq_one_letter_code
_entity_poly.pdbx_strand_id
1 'polypeptide(L)'
;LMLSFSIYNLIVRREPEPERFEKYYFCLCYGLPLISTIIMLSKHIISPMGGWCWIGDNYDAYRFALFYGPFFFIWGTSAILVGLTSKYTYSVIRSSVSDNKDKHMTYQFKLINYIVVFLICWVFAIVNRILNGLNKYPTVPNILHTYFSVSHGFFASITFIYN
;
A
#
# COMPACT_ATOMS: atom_id res chain seq x y z
N LEU A 1 -4.35 -1.36 0.69
CA LEU A 1 -5.33 -2.47 0.80
C LEU A 1 -6.75 -2.01 1.07
N MET A 2 -7.07 -1.34 2.18
CA MET A 2 -8.47 -0.96 2.46
C MET A 2 -9.06 -0.09 1.34
N LEU A 3 -8.31 0.90 0.86
CA LEU A 3 -8.71 1.71 -0.27
C LEU A 3 -8.94 0.89 -1.56
N SER A 4 -8.01 0.00 -1.92
CA SER A 4 -8.13 -0.83 -3.12
C SER A 4 -9.30 -1.82 -3.03
N PHE A 5 -9.58 -2.34 -1.83
CA PHE A 5 -10.73 -3.21 -1.57
C PHE A 5 -12.06 -2.44 -1.64
N SER A 6 -12.16 -1.24 -1.06
CA SER A 6 -13.35 -0.40 -1.16
C SER A 6 -13.68 -0.06 -2.62
N ILE A 7 -12.68 0.35 -3.40
CA ILE A 7 -12.87 0.71 -4.81
C ILE A 7 -13.31 -0.52 -5.62
N TYR A 8 -12.68 -1.67 -5.39
CA TYR A 8 -13.05 -2.91 -6.08
C TYR A 8 -14.51 -3.30 -5.80
N ASN A 9 -14.95 -3.28 -4.54
CA ASN A 9 -16.33 -3.61 -4.19
C ASN A 9 -17.33 -2.58 -4.75
N LEU A 10 -16.97 -1.30 -4.72
CA LEU A 10 -17.83 -0.23 -5.25
C LEU A 10 -17.99 -0.32 -6.78
N ILE A 11 -16.90 -0.53 -7.52
CA ILE A 11 -16.91 -0.47 -8.99
C ILE A 11 -17.28 -1.82 -9.62
N VAL A 12 -16.60 -2.89 -9.18
CA VAL A 12 -16.73 -4.21 -9.81
C VAL A 12 -17.91 -4.96 -9.23
N ARG A 13 -18.06 -4.98 -7.90
CA ARG A 13 -19.16 -5.70 -7.25
C ARG A 13 -20.43 -4.88 -7.10
N ARG A 14 -20.38 -3.57 -7.35
CA ARG A 14 -21.50 -2.62 -7.20
C ARG A 14 -22.14 -2.73 -5.81
N GLU A 15 -21.31 -2.83 -4.78
CA GLU A 15 -21.77 -2.90 -3.40
C GLU A 15 -22.56 -1.63 -3.04
N PRO A 16 -23.82 -1.76 -2.59
CA PRO A 16 -24.67 -0.61 -2.29
C PRO A 16 -24.22 0.18 -1.05
N GLU A 17 -23.63 -0.51 -0.07
CA GLU A 17 -23.30 0.07 1.25
C GLU A 17 -21.83 -0.23 1.62
N PRO A 18 -20.86 0.51 1.05
CA PRO A 18 -19.45 0.31 1.36
C PRO A 18 -19.08 0.63 2.82
N GLU A 19 -19.88 1.46 3.50
CA GLU A 19 -19.67 1.91 4.88
C GLU A 19 -19.70 0.77 5.90
N ARG A 20 -20.41 -0.33 5.60
CA ARG A 20 -20.46 -1.51 6.48
C ARG A 20 -19.09 -2.10 6.81
N PHE A 21 -18.10 -1.83 5.95
CA PHE A 21 -16.74 -2.31 6.12
C PHE A 21 -15.87 -1.42 7.02
N GLU A 22 -16.29 -0.20 7.36
CA GLU A 22 -15.49 0.76 8.12
C GLU A 22 -14.97 0.21 9.44
N LYS A 23 -15.83 -0.47 10.22
CA LYS A 23 -15.42 -1.07 11.50
C LYS A 23 -14.25 -2.04 11.34
N TYR A 24 -14.26 -2.83 10.26
CA TYR A 24 -13.18 -3.76 9.96
C TYR A 24 -11.92 -3.02 9.50
N TYR A 25 -12.07 -1.94 8.73
CA TYR A 25 -10.94 -1.11 8.31
C TYR A 25 -10.27 -0.45 9.50
N PHE A 26 -11.03 0.10 10.45
CA PHE A 26 -10.48 0.65 11.69
C PHE A 26 -9.73 -0.41 12.49
N CYS A 27 -10.35 -1.58 12.72
CA CYS A 27 -9.69 -2.66 13.45
C CYS A 27 -8.38 -3.11 12.77
N LEU A 28 -8.34 -3.23 11.44
CA LEU A 28 -7.14 -3.67 10.73
C LEU A 28 -6.06 -2.58 10.66
N CYS A 29 -6.44 -1.35 10.32
CA CYS A 29 -5.50 -0.23 10.14
C CYS A 29 -4.85 0.20 11.46
N TYR A 30 -5.58 0.13 12.59
CA TYR A 30 -5.05 0.50 13.90
C TYR A 30 -4.59 -0.71 14.70
N GLY A 31 -5.30 -1.84 14.61
CA GLY A 31 -4.98 -3.03 15.38
C GLY A 31 -3.67 -3.69 14.94
N LEU A 32 -3.42 -3.82 13.63
CA LEU A 32 -2.17 -4.46 13.16
C LEU A 32 -0.92 -3.68 13.61
N PRO A 33 -0.81 -2.35 13.40
CA PRO A 33 0.33 -1.59 13.92
C PRO A 33 0.42 -1.58 15.45
N LEU A 34 -0.71 -1.57 16.16
CA LEU A 34 -0.74 -1.63 17.61
C LEU A 34 -0.14 -2.96 18.12
N ILE A 35 -0.57 -4.08 17.56
CA ILE A 35 -0.03 -5.41 17.91
C ILE A 35 1.46 -5.47 17.61
N SER A 36 1.90 -5.03 16.43
CA SER A 36 3.33 -5.00 16.08
C SER A 36 4.15 -4.16 17.06
N THR A 37 3.64 -2.98 17.44
CA THR A 37 4.31 -2.07 18.37
C THR A 37 4.40 -2.68 19.78
N ILE A 38 3.32 -3.28 20.29
CA ILE A 38 3.32 -3.96 21.59
C ILE A 38 4.39 -5.06 21.61
N ILE A 39 4.44 -5.92 20.58
CA ILE A 39 5.43 -7.00 20.50
C ILE A 39 6.86 -6.44 20.47
N MET A 40 7.10 -5.39 19.66
CA MET A 40 8.42 -4.74 19.57
C MET A 40 8.90 -4.18 20.91
N LEU A 41 8.00 -3.53 21.66
CA LEU A 41 8.30 -2.96 22.97
C LEU A 41 8.50 -4.04 24.03
N SER A 42 7.60 -5.03 24.11
CA SER A 42 7.67 -6.12 25.09
C SER A 42 8.89 -7.01 24.92
N LYS A 43 9.45 -7.09 23.71
CA LYS A 43 10.67 -7.89 23.43
C LYS A 43 11.95 -7.07 23.47
N HIS A 44 11.88 -5.75 23.68
CA HIS A 44 13.05 -4.86 23.70
C HIS A 44 13.96 -5.00 22.45
N ILE A 45 13.36 -5.19 21.27
CA ILE A 45 14.09 -5.46 20.01
C ILE A 45 14.33 -4.19 19.17
N ILE A 46 13.98 -3.02 19.69
CA ILE A 46 14.18 -1.73 19.01
C ILE A 46 15.62 -1.27 19.24
N SER A 47 16.33 -0.92 18.17
CA SER A 47 17.68 -0.37 18.20
C SER A 47 17.81 0.80 17.22
N PRO A 48 18.81 1.69 17.42
CA PRO A 48 19.13 2.71 16.42
C PRO A 48 19.61 2.03 15.12
N MET A 49 18.93 2.33 14.01
CA MET A 49 19.15 1.73 12.69
C MET A 49 19.40 2.84 11.67
N GLY A 50 20.61 3.39 11.67
CA GLY A 50 20.95 4.56 10.84
C GLY A 50 20.23 5.82 11.33
N GLY A 51 19.35 6.38 10.49
CA GLY A 51 18.66 7.65 10.76
C GLY A 51 17.38 7.56 11.60
N TRP A 52 16.96 6.37 12.01
CA TRP A 52 15.75 6.17 12.81
C TRP A 52 15.88 4.96 13.74
N CYS A 53 14.97 4.83 14.71
CA CYS A 53 14.88 3.62 15.55
C CYS A 53 14.01 2.58 14.87
N TRP A 54 14.49 1.34 14.76
CA TRP A 54 13.77 0.23 14.12
C TRP A 54 14.08 -1.09 14.84
N ILE A 55 13.41 -2.18 14.42
CA ILE A 55 13.77 -3.54 14.84
C ILE A 55 15.25 -3.79 14.46
N GLY A 56 16.07 -4.23 15.40
CA GLY A 56 17.51 -4.40 15.19
C GLY A 56 17.91 -5.45 14.15
N ASP A 57 19.14 -5.37 13.66
CA ASP A 57 19.65 -6.25 12.58
C ASP A 57 19.68 -7.74 12.95
N ASN A 58 19.85 -8.04 14.23
CA ASN A 58 19.87 -9.42 14.71
C ASN A 58 18.48 -10.08 14.78
N TYR A 59 17.41 -9.34 14.48
CA TYR A 59 16.02 -9.76 14.66
C TYR A 59 15.26 -9.85 13.33
N ASP A 60 15.87 -10.43 12.30
CA ASP A 60 15.28 -10.55 10.97
C ASP A 60 13.92 -11.26 10.98
N ALA A 61 13.77 -12.33 11.76
CA ALA A 61 12.48 -13.02 11.90
C ALA A 61 11.37 -12.06 12.37
N TYR A 62 11.65 -11.17 13.32
CA TYR A 62 10.70 -10.16 13.79
C TYR A 62 10.45 -9.08 12.74
N ARG A 63 11.47 -8.66 11.99
CA ARG A 63 11.30 -7.71 10.87
C ARG A 63 10.35 -8.25 9.82
N PHE A 64 10.51 -9.52 9.45
CA PHE A 64 9.62 -10.17 8.49
C PHE A 64 8.23 -10.41 9.06
N ALA A 65 8.10 -10.94 10.28
CA ALA A 65 6.79 -11.24 10.86
C ALA A 65 5.94 -9.99 11.14
N LEU A 66 6.55 -8.94 11.69
CA LEU A 66 5.82 -7.77 12.18
C LEU A 66 5.65 -6.67 11.14
N PHE A 67 6.47 -6.66 10.09
CA PHE A 67 6.46 -5.59 9.09
C PHE A 67 6.47 -6.12 7.66
N TYR A 68 7.53 -6.79 7.20
CA TYR A 68 7.64 -7.11 5.76
C TYR A 68 6.59 -8.10 5.27
N GLY A 69 6.23 -9.12 6.06
CA GLY A 69 5.21 -10.10 5.71
C GLY A 69 3.84 -9.46 5.51
N PRO A 70 3.28 -8.76 6.52
CA PRO A 70 2.04 -7.99 6.37
C PRO A 70 2.12 -6.99 5.22
N PHE A 71 3.27 -6.34 5.05
CA PHE A 71 3.50 -5.38 3.97
C PHE A 71 3.45 -6.03 2.57
N PHE A 72 4.13 -7.16 2.35
CA PHE A 72 4.07 -7.91 1.09
C PHE A 72 2.64 -8.34 0.76
N PHE A 73 1.91 -8.83 1.77
CA PHE A 73 0.51 -9.19 1.62
C PHE A 73 -0.32 -7.97 1.19
N ILE A 74 -0.19 -6.84 1.89
CA ILE A 74 -0.90 -5.59 1.58
C ILE A 74 -0.55 -5.09 0.18
N TRP A 75 0.73 -5.05 -0.17
CA TRP A 75 1.19 -4.55 -1.47
C TRP A 75 0.70 -5.44 -2.62
N GLY A 76 0.88 -6.76 -2.51
CA GLY A 76 0.48 -7.72 -3.54
C GLY A 76 -1.03 -7.76 -3.75
N THR A 77 -1.80 -7.83 -2.67
CA THR A 77 -3.28 -7.80 -2.76
C THR A 77 -3.79 -6.46 -3.32
N SER A 78 -3.17 -5.34 -2.95
CA SER A 78 -3.53 -4.03 -3.52
C SER A 78 -3.24 -3.96 -5.02
N ALA A 79 -2.11 -4.52 -5.48
CA ALA A 79 -1.76 -4.60 -6.90
C ALA A 79 -2.79 -5.42 -7.69
N ILE A 80 -3.19 -6.58 -7.17
CA ILE A 80 -4.21 -7.44 -7.80
C ILE A 80 -5.55 -6.71 -7.89
N LEU A 81 -6.03 -6.15 -6.78
CA LEU A 81 -7.35 -5.49 -6.74
C LEU A 81 -7.41 -4.27 -7.66
N VAL A 82 -6.35 -3.46 -7.72
CA VAL A 82 -6.27 -2.35 -8.67
C VAL A 82 -6.21 -2.85 -10.11
N GLY A 83 -5.42 -3.87 -10.41
CA GLY A 83 -5.36 -4.46 -11.75
C GLY A 83 -6.73 -4.95 -12.23
N LEU A 84 -7.47 -5.66 -11.37
CA LEU A 84 -8.83 -6.12 -11.67
C LEU A 84 -9.80 -4.95 -11.87
N THR A 85 -9.75 -3.95 -10.99
CA THR A 85 -10.59 -2.75 -11.08
C THR A 85 -10.32 -1.99 -12.38
N SER A 86 -9.05 -1.70 -12.68
CA SER A 86 -8.65 -0.97 -13.90
C SER A 86 -9.05 -1.71 -15.17
N LYS A 87 -8.89 -3.05 -15.21
CA LYS A 87 -9.32 -3.87 -16.36
C LYS A 87 -10.84 -3.77 -16.57
N TYR A 88 -11.62 -3.87 -15.49
CA TYR A 88 -13.08 -3.77 -15.56
C TYR A 88 -13.51 -2.37 -16.01
N THR A 89 -12.95 -1.32 -15.38
CA THR A 89 -13.24 0.08 -15.75
C THR A 89 -12.93 0.34 -17.22
N TYR A 90 -11.77 -0.08 -17.73
CA TYR A 90 -11.41 0.06 -19.14
C TYR A 90 -12.41 -0.63 -20.08
N SER A 91 -12.82 -1.86 -19.74
CA SER A 91 -13.81 -2.61 -20.53
C SER A 91 -15.17 -1.90 -20.57
N VAL A 92 -15.62 -1.38 -19.43
CA VAL A 92 -16.93 -0.72 -19.32
C VAL A 92 -16.92 0.64 -20.00
N ILE A 93 -15.85 1.44 -19.88
CA ILE A 93 -15.71 2.72 -20.58
C ILE A 93 -15.78 2.51 -22.09
N ARG A 94 -15.05 1.52 -22.63
CA ARG A 94 -15.06 1.23 -24.06
C ARG A 94 -16.42 0.81 -24.60
N SER A 95 -17.27 0.20 -23.75
CA SER A 95 -18.61 -0.26 -24.11
C SER A 95 -19.74 0.74 -23.90
N SER A 96 -19.51 1.85 -23.18
CA SER A 96 -20.58 2.78 -22.79
C SER A 96 -20.43 4.15 -23.46
N VAL A 97 -21.42 4.53 -24.27
CA VAL A 97 -21.63 5.90 -24.78
C VAL A 97 -22.58 6.59 -23.80
N SER A 98 -22.09 7.34 -22.79
CA SER A 98 -22.99 8.01 -21.83
C SER A 98 -22.37 9.30 -21.26
N ASP A 99 -23.12 10.40 -21.37
CA ASP A 99 -22.73 11.80 -21.10
C ASP A 99 -22.70 12.22 -19.61
N ASN A 100 -23.28 11.47 -18.67
CA ASN A 100 -23.33 11.84 -17.24
C ASN A 100 -22.28 11.14 -16.37
N LYS A 101 -21.27 10.54 -17.01
CA LYS A 101 -20.30 9.62 -16.38
C LYS A 101 -19.08 10.34 -15.77
N ASP A 102 -18.86 11.60 -16.12
CA ASP A 102 -17.56 12.25 -15.96
C ASP A 102 -17.16 12.54 -14.52
N LYS A 103 -18.07 13.05 -13.67
CA LYS A 103 -17.70 13.40 -12.28
C LYS A 103 -17.30 12.19 -11.44
N HIS A 104 -18.11 11.12 -11.46
CA HIS A 104 -17.80 9.90 -10.70
C HIS A 104 -16.54 9.20 -11.22
N MET A 105 -16.30 9.26 -12.54
CA MET A 105 -15.11 8.67 -13.16
C MET A 105 -13.83 9.41 -12.74
N THR A 106 -13.86 10.75 -12.66
CA THR A 106 -12.70 11.54 -12.23
C THR A 106 -12.26 11.21 -10.81
N TYR A 107 -13.20 11.12 -9.85
CA TYR A 107 -12.85 10.73 -8.47
C TYR A 107 -12.29 9.30 -8.40
N GLN A 108 -12.88 8.36 -9.14
CA GLN A 108 -12.37 6.98 -9.19
C GLN A 108 -10.96 6.91 -9.79
N PHE A 109 -10.68 7.68 -10.83
CA PHE A 109 -9.36 7.77 -11.44
C PHE A 109 -8.31 8.34 -10.47
N LYS A 110 -8.67 9.38 -9.70
CA LYS A 110 -7.81 9.93 -8.63
C LYS A 110 -7.45 8.86 -7.59
N LEU A 111 -8.44 8.10 -7.13
CA LEU A 111 -8.21 7.05 -6.12
C LEU A 111 -7.39 5.86 -6.65
N ILE A 112 -7.57 5.48 -7.92
CA ILE A 112 -6.73 4.46 -8.57
C ILE A 112 -5.28 4.96 -8.68
N ASN A 113 -5.08 6.20 -9.15
CA ASN A 113 -3.75 6.80 -9.26
C ASN A 113 -3.03 6.89 -7.91
N TYR A 114 -3.76 7.21 -6.83
CA TYR A 114 -3.20 7.18 -5.48
C TYR A 114 -2.60 5.80 -5.13
N ILE A 115 -3.32 4.71 -5.44
CA ILE A 115 -2.82 3.35 -5.17
C ILE A 115 -1.66 3.00 -6.10
N VAL A 116 -1.69 3.43 -7.37
CA VAL A 116 -0.58 3.23 -8.33
C VAL A 116 0.69 3.91 -7.83
N VAL A 117 0.60 5.14 -7.33
CA VAL A 117 1.73 5.84 -6.71
C VAL A 117 2.29 5.04 -5.54
N PHE A 118 1.42 4.55 -4.64
CA PHE A 118 1.84 3.66 -3.57
C PHE A 118 2.60 2.43 -4.12
N LEU A 119 2.07 1.74 -5.14
CA LEU A 119 2.73 0.55 -5.69
C LEU A 119 4.10 0.85 -6.29
N ILE A 120 4.22 1.97 -7.04
CA ILE A 120 5.46 2.40 -7.68
C ILE A 120 6.51 2.78 -6.63
N CYS A 121 6.17 3.66 -5.68
CA CYS A 121 7.13 4.12 -4.67
C CYS A 121 7.67 2.95 -3.84
N TRP A 122 6.81 1.98 -3.56
CA TRP A 122 7.17 0.85 -2.71
C TRP A 122 7.84 -0.32 -3.45
N VAL A 123 7.90 -0.33 -4.79
CA VAL A 123 8.58 -1.40 -5.54
C VAL A 123 10.07 -1.49 -5.18
N PHE A 124 10.72 -0.36 -4.92
CA PHE A 124 12.13 -0.34 -4.52
C PHE A 124 12.35 -0.98 -3.15
N ALA A 125 11.40 -0.82 -2.23
CA ALA A 125 11.42 -1.49 -0.94
C ALA A 125 11.34 -3.01 -1.12
N ILE A 126 10.40 -3.47 -1.95
CA ILE A 126 10.20 -4.90 -2.27
C ILE A 126 11.50 -5.49 -2.83
N VAL A 127 12.06 -4.86 -3.86
CA VAL A 127 13.30 -5.32 -4.50
C VAL A 127 14.47 -5.34 -3.51
N ASN A 128 14.66 -4.25 -2.75
CA ASN A 128 15.71 -4.17 -1.74
C ASN A 128 15.59 -5.30 -0.69
N ARG A 129 14.37 -5.63 -0.26
CA ARG A 129 14.14 -6.69 0.73
C ARG A 129 14.31 -8.09 0.18
N ILE A 130 13.93 -8.34 -1.07
CA ILE A 130 14.22 -9.60 -1.75
C ILE A 130 15.74 -9.79 -1.87
N LEU A 131 16.47 -8.75 -2.28
CA LEU A 131 17.93 -8.81 -2.40
C LEU A 131 18.63 -9.04 -1.05
N ASN A 132 18.18 -8.35 0.00
CA ASN A 132 18.69 -8.57 1.35
C ASN A 132 18.44 -10.01 1.83
N GLY A 133 17.27 -10.59 1.51
CA GLY A 133 16.97 -12.00 1.78
C GLY A 133 17.85 -13.00 1.02
N LEU A 134 18.48 -12.56 -0.08
CA LEU A 134 19.47 -13.32 -0.83
C LEU A 134 20.92 -13.01 -0.40
N ASN A 135 21.12 -12.39 0.77
CA ASN A 135 22.41 -11.92 1.29
C ASN A 135 23.13 -10.92 0.36
N LYS A 136 22.39 -10.15 -0.44
CA LYS A 136 22.92 -9.07 -1.27
C LYS A 136 22.46 -7.74 -0.71
N TYR A 137 23.41 -6.85 -0.40
CA TYR A 137 23.14 -5.54 0.19
C TYR A 137 23.55 -4.39 -0.75
N PRO A 138 22.89 -4.26 -1.92
CA PRO A 138 23.27 -3.24 -2.89
C PRO A 138 22.89 -1.83 -2.43
N THR A 139 23.83 -0.90 -2.53
CA THR A 139 23.65 0.49 -2.09
C THR A 139 22.53 1.21 -2.84
N VAL A 140 22.44 1.01 -4.17
CA VAL A 140 21.48 1.74 -5.03
C VAL A 140 20.01 1.43 -4.68
N PRO A 141 19.57 0.16 -4.61
CA PRO A 141 18.21 -0.17 -4.17
C PRO A 141 17.89 0.32 -2.76
N ASN A 142 18.87 0.36 -1.86
CA ASN A 142 18.65 0.85 -0.49
C ASN A 142 18.42 2.37 -0.44
N ILE A 143 19.16 3.15 -1.25
CA ILE A 143 18.94 4.60 -1.39
C ILE A 143 17.56 4.87 -2.01
N LEU A 144 17.22 4.17 -3.10
CA LEU A 144 15.93 4.33 -3.77
C LEU A 144 14.77 3.95 -2.84
N HIS A 145 14.89 2.84 -2.12
CA HIS A 145 13.92 2.44 -1.10
C HIS A 145 13.72 3.55 -0.06
N THR A 146 14.80 4.08 0.50
CA THR A 146 14.71 5.12 1.54
C THR A 146 14.06 6.39 1.00
N TYR A 147 14.48 6.86 -0.18
CA TYR A 147 13.91 8.06 -0.81
C TYR A 147 12.42 7.90 -1.11
N PHE A 148 12.04 6.86 -1.87
CA PHE A 148 10.65 6.70 -2.31
C PHE A 148 9.70 6.31 -1.18
N SER A 149 10.17 5.61 -0.14
CA SER A 149 9.33 5.33 1.04
C SER A 149 9.00 6.62 1.81
N VAL A 150 9.94 7.54 1.97
CA VAL A 150 9.70 8.83 2.63
C VAL A 150 8.86 9.76 1.74
N SER A 151 9.14 9.81 0.44
CA SER A 151 8.44 10.69 -0.50
C SER A 151 7.06 10.21 -0.95
N HIS A 152 6.63 8.99 -0.57
CA HIS A 152 5.36 8.43 -1.05
C HIS A 152 4.15 9.32 -0.73
N GLY A 153 4.11 9.94 0.46
CA GLY A 153 3.02 10.81 0.88
C GLY A 153 2.94 12.09 0.05
N PHE A 154 4.09 12.62 -0.35
CA PHE A 154 4.18 13.78 -1.24
C PHE A 154 3.66 13.45 -2.64
N PHE A 155 4.12 12.35 -3.25
CA PHE A 155 3.60 11.95 -4.57
C PHE A 155 2.11 11.61 -4.51
N ALA A 156 1.66 11.00 -3.43
CA ALA A 156 0.27 10.65 -3.25
C ALA A 156 -0.63 11.88 -3.08
N SER A 157 -0.19 12.94 -2.39
CA SER A 157 -0.95 14.18 -2.26
C SER A 157 -1.09 14.94 -3.59
N ILE A 158 -0.05 14.91 -4.44
CA ILE A 158 -0.09 15.50 -5.79
C ILE A 158 -1.26 14.92 -6.60
N THR A 159 -1.55 13.61 -6.48
CA THR A 159 -2.66 12.97 -7.21
C THR A 159 -4.04 13.55 -6.88
N PHE A 160 -4.20 14.17 -5.71
CA PHE A 160 -5.44 14.82 -5.30
C PHE A 160 -5.49 16.31 -5.64
N ILE A 161 -4.34 17.00 -5.59
CA ILE A 161 -4.25 18.46 -5.78
C ILE A 161 -4.29 18.86 -7.25
N TYR A 162 -3.61 18.12 -8.13
CA TYR A 162 -3.48 18.47 -9.55
C TYR A 162 -4.34 17.55 -10.43
N ASN A 163 -5.66 17.82 -10.47
CA ASN A 163 -6.69 17.41 -11.45
C ASN A 163 -8.09 17.71 -10.89
#